data_AF-A0A0L0EV44-F1
#
_entry.id   AF-A0A0L0EV44-F1
#
_cell.length_a   1.000
_cell.length_b   1.000
_cell.length_c   1.000
_cell.angle_alpha   90.00
_cell.angle_beta   90.00
_cell.angle_gamma   90.00
#
_symmetry.space_group_name_H-M   'P 1'
#
loop_
_entity.id
_entity.type
_entity.pdbx_description
1 polymer ?
#
loop_
_entity_poly.entity_id
_entity_poly.type
_entity_poly.pdbx_seq_one_letter_code
_entity_poly.pdbx_strand_id
1 'polypeptide(L)'
;MKSLKLLLIASGLTAILAGCGGSSDSGPSPNPNPDPNPDPGVQNQAPSVSITGDSEALERTAVSLKANATDSDGEIASYSWSITSGPTTTLNNSTTSDVSFTTPEVTTDTAMTIAVTVTDDDGATSTATKSFTVKRLVRSVTLNGIVTDAPVANASLMVYVGDESFPATAGNDGTYTIQLDVDDSAVNRLIRIQANGGTNQENVEFYSQLESFATVATQAGDDGIVNSSENFGVNITNVTTAEYALVTRSVGGVPQTTDELNNALVGVDANEKLTLSALIKLVVDGSGDTKFSLPTGVNNTFELVSNQGAIDELTNTINDSDPTLIETTKESIKNDDKLVDNGEGSIVGSYLIGSTRYFRSHFTEMTLNEDGTGTFTDHTSGAITWTQATDGAVSIVFGDGIFSPRHSCKNAEGMNYTCYSRYKTATFSIYDDNDFAKAISLTGVRDEIKADDDTVLNADVSDTEDFTMVVRGNTITPLLGKCRECGTLTKCTT
;
A
#
# COMPACT_ATOMS: atom_id res chain seq x y z
N MET A 1 29.58 -0.89 51.48
CA MET A 1 30.17 -1.86 52.43
C MET A 1 31.59 -2.18 51.98
N LYS A 2 32.59 -1.86 52.83
CA LYS A 2 34.02 -2.32 52.85
C LYS A 2 34.86 -2.01 51.58
N SER A 3 36.09 -1.50 51.61
CA SER A 3 37.07 -1.05 52.63
C SER A 3 38.24 -0.41 51.84
N LEU A 4 38.62 0.85 52.06
CA LEU A 4 39.72 1.29 52.93
C LEU A 4 41.09 0.64 52.65
N LYS A 5 42.06 1.43 52.16
CA LYS A 5 43.43 1.52 52.75
C LYS A 5 44.19 2.78 52.27
N LEU A 6 44.48 3.61 53.26
CA LEU A 6 45.41 4.74 53.29
C LEU A 6 46.82 4.20 53.62
N LEU A 7 47.91 4.81 53.13
CA LEU A 7 49.10 5.11 53.94
C LEU A 7 50.08 6.08 53.24
N LEU A 8 50.40 7.17 53.94
CA LEU A 8 51.60 8.01 53.79
C LEU A 8 52.84 7.27 54.34
N ILE A 9 54.07 7.69 53.97
CA ILE A 9 55.09 8.31 54.86
C ILE A 9 56.43 8.57 54.13
N ALA A 10 56.89 9.82 54.32
CA ALA A 10 58.20 10.48 54.31
C ALA A 10 59.54 9.71 54.19
N SER A 11 60.55 10.36 53.58
CA SER A 11 61.64 11.09 54.28
C SER A 11 62.84 11.35 53.37
N GLY A 12 63.44 12.54 53.49
CA GLY A 12 64.61 12.96 52.71
C GLY A 12 65.94 12.42 53.22
N LEU A 13 67.00 12.64 52.42
CA LEU A 13 68.38 12.62 52.89
C LEU A 13 69.27 13.46 51.97
N THR A 14 69.91 14.46 52.57
CA THR A 14 70.94 15.33 51.98
C THR A 14 72.31 14.69 52.21
N ALA A 15 73.23 14.78 51.24
CA ALA A 15 74.66 14.64 51.49
C ALA A 15 75.47 15.50 50.51
N ILE A 16 76.42 16.22 51.09
CA ILE A 16 77.31 17.23 50.51
C ILE A 16 78.63 16.54 50.11
N LEU A 17 79.21 16.88 48.97
CA LEU A 17 80.67 16.83 48.80
C LEU A 17 81.18 18.09 48.10
N ALA A 18 82.13 18.75 48.75
CA ALA A 18 82.91 19.85 48.25
C ALA A 18 84.12 19.32 47.47
N GLY A 19 84.45 20.01 46.37
CA GLY A 19 85.71 19.87 45.65
C GLY A 19 86.11 21.23 45.08
N CYS A 20 87.13 21.83 45.67
CA CYS A 20 87.72 23.12 45.34
C CYS A 20 88.85 22.92 44.32
N GLY A 21 89.03 23.89 43.41
CA GLY A 21 90.22 23.97 42.55
C GLY A 21 90.11 25.05 41.49
N GLY A 22 90.51 26.28 41.81
CA GLY A 22 90.64 27.38 40.86
C GLY A 22 92.06 27.53 40.34
N SER A 23 92.22 28.14 39.17
CA SER A 23 93.36 29.00 38.85
C SER A 23 93.03 29.90 37.66
N SER A 24 93.24 31.19 37.86
CA SER A 24 93.15 32.30 36.90
C SER A 24 94.37 32.37 36.00
N ASP A 25 94.20 32.75 34.72
CA ASP A 25 95.27 33.41 33.97
C ASP A 25 94.72 34.39 32.91
N SER A 26 95.44 35.49 32.70
CA SER A 26 94.94 36.72 32.04
C SER A 26 95.82 37.12 30.84
N GLY A 27 95.20 37.18 29.64
CA GLY A 27 95.59 38.01 28.47
C GLY A 27 96.64 37.44 27.48
N PRO A 28 96.85 38.08 26.30
CA PRO A 28 95.89 38.68 25.37
C PRO A 28 96.07 38.28 23.88
N SER A 29 95.01 38.52 23.06
CA SER A 29 94.97 38.59 21.57
C SER A 29 95.00 37.26 20.77
N PRO A 30 94.52 37.16 19.50
CA PRO A 30 93.87 38.14 18.62
C PRO A 30 92.48 37.69 18.06
N ASN A 31 91.81 38.63 17.41
CA ASN A 31 90.57 38.47 16.65
C ASN A 31 90.62 37.36 15.57
N PRO A 32 89.61 36.47 15.45
CA PRO A 32 89.23 35.87 14.18
C PRO A 32 87.80 36.27 13.78
N ASN A 33 87.75 37.01 12.67
CA ASN A 33 86.78 36.94 11.56
C ASN A 33 85.34 36.43 11.84
N PRO A 34 84.29 37.20 11.49
CA PRO A 34 82.93 36.66 11.38
C PRO A 34 82.84 35.79 10.12
N ASP A 35 82.67 34.48 10.30
CA ASP A 35 82.32 33.60 9.19
C ASP A 35 80.84 33.85 8.80
N PRO A 36 80.51 34.03 7.51
CA PRO A 36 79.17 34.33 7.04
C PRO A 36 78.50 33.07 6.48
N ASN A 37 77.54 32.48 7.20
CA ASN A 37 76.38 31.83 6.58
C ASN A 37 75.33 31.48 7.66
N PRO A 38 74.09 32.00 7.61
CA PRO A 38 72.97 31.27 8.17
C PRO A 38 72.83 29.99 7.34
N ASP A 39 72.89 28.83 8.00
CA ASP A 39 72.40 27.58 7.42
C ASP A 39 71.02 27.86 6.80
N PRO A 40 70.77 27.57 5.51
CA PRO A 40 69.45 27.75 4.95
C PRO A 40 68.52 26.83 5.73
N GLY A 41 67.75 27.41 6.66
CA GLY A 41 66.78 26.68 7.46
C GLY A 41 65.96 25.82 6.52
N VAL A 42 65.99 24.51 6.74
CA VAL A 42 65.23 23.55 5.95
C VAL A 42 63.78 23.99 6.04
N GLN A 43 63.19 24.38 4.90
CA GLN A 43 61.82 24.86 4.86
C GLN A 43 60.90 23.66 5.06
N ASN A 44 60.01 23.70 6.06
CA ASN A 44 59.02 22.65 6.31
C ASN A 44 58.21 22.37 5.02
N GLN A 45 58.06 21.09 4.67
CA GLN A 45 57.23 20.63 3.58
C GLN A 45 55.89 20.11 4.11
N ALA A 46 54.79 20.50 3.47
CA ALA A 46 53.47 20.03 3.88
C ALA A 46 53.31 18.51 3.69
N PRO A 47 52.54 17.82 4.56
CA PRO A 47 52.35 16.38 4.48
C PRO A 47 51.61 15.98 3.21
N SER A 48 51.73 14.71 2.79
CA SER A 48 50.91 14.11 1.74
C SER A 48 49.79 13.28 2.37
N VAL A 49 48.55 13.37 1.88
CA VAL A 49 47.41 12.61 2.41
C VAL A 49 46.49 12.10 1.30
N SER A 50 45.97 10.89 1.49
CA SER A 50 44.92 10.28 0.65
C SER A 50 43.91 9.51 1.51
N ILE A 51 42.69 9.33 1.00
CA ILE A 51 41.63 8.59 1.70
C ILE A 51 41.39 7.24 1.00
N THR A 52 41.38 6.16 1.78
CA THR A 52 41.07 4.77 1.33
C THR A 52 39.85 4.20 2.05
N GLY A 53 39.27 3.12 1.51
CA GLY A 53 38.03 2.49 1.98
C GLY A 53 36.95 2.49 0.89
N ASP A 54 35.71 2.13 1.25
CA ASP A 54 34.60 2.09 0.30
C ASP A 54 34.23 3.48 -0.23
N SER A 55 33.70 3.53 -1.45
CA SER A 55 33.18 4.75 -2.08
C SER A 55 31.65 4.83 -2.07
N GLU A 56 30.99 3.77 -1.63
CA GLU A 56 29.54 3.71 -1.48
C GLU A 56 29.15 2.68 -0.43
N ALA A 57 27.99 2.86 0.18
CA ALA A 57 27.33 1.86 1.02
C ALA A 57 25.83 2.12 1.01
N LEU A 58 25.04 1.08 1.28
CA LEU A 58 23.63 1.26 1.60
C LEU A 58 23.48 2.21 2.79
N GLU A 59 22.37 2.93 2.85
CA GLU A 59 21.96 3.67 4.04
C GLU A 59 21.93 2.77 5.29
N ARG A 60 22.01 3.40 6.47
CA ARG A 60 22.02 2.74 7.78
C ARG A 60 23.12 1.68 7.95
N THR A 61 24.17 1.73 7.12
CA THR A 61 25.29 0.79 7.12
C THR A 61 26.53 1.43 7.75
N ALA A 62 27.27 0.65 8.55
CA ALA A 62 28.53 1.11 9.14
C ALA A 62 29.65 1.14 8.08
N VAL A 63 30.37 2.26 8.01
CA VAL A 63 31.46 2.52 7.06
C VAL A 63 32.71 2.93 7.83
N SER A 64 33.88 2.50 7.35
CA SER A 64 35.19 2.91 7.86
C SER A 64 36.05 3.43 6.72
N LEU A 65 36.64 4.60 6.90
CA LEU A 65 37.61 5.21 5.97
C LEU A 65 38.93 5.44 6.68
N LYS A 66 40.02 5.36 5.92
CA LYS A 66 41.38 5.54 6.43
C LYS A 66 42.12 6.63 5.68
N ALA A 67 42.72 7.55 6.42
CA ALA A 67 43.67 8.53 5.92
C ALA A 67 45.06 7.90 5.88
N ASN A 68 45.63 7.79 4.68
CA ASN A 68 47.03 7.45 4.50
C ASN A 68 47.79 8.77 4.36
N ALA A 69 48.40 9.19 5.47
CA ALA A 69 49.18 10.42 5.55
C ALA A 69 50.65 10.09 5.81
N THR A 70 51.55 10.82 5.16
CA THR A 70 52.99 10.72 5.33
C THR A 70 53.61 12.10 5.30
N ASP A 71 54.63 12.32 6.11
CA ASP A 71 55.45 13.51 6.07
C ASP A 71 56.91 13.15 5.76
N SER A 72 57.60 13.98 4.97
CA SER A 72 58.90 13.64 4.39
C SER A 72 60.10 14.08 5.24
N ASP A 73 59.86 15.06 6.09
CA ASP A 73 60.82 15.77 6.94
C ASP A 73 60.44 15.76 8.42
N GLY A 74 59.24 15.28 8.78
CA GLY A 74 58.75 15.14 10.15
C GLY A 74 57.72 14.03 10.35
N GLU A 75 56.78 14.27 11.28
CA GLU A 75 55.71 13.34 11.67
C GLU A 75 54.31 14.00 11.59
N ILE A 76 53.25 13.19 11.46
CA ILE A 76 51.87 13.71 11.47
C ILE A 76 51.43 13.98 12.92
N ALA A 77 51.13 15.24 13.23
CA ALA A 77 50.71 15.67 14.56
C ALA A 77 49.20 15.50 14.81
N SER A 78 48.34 15.71 13.80
CA SER A 78 46.88 15.59 13.99
C SER A 78 46.09 15.29 12.71
N TYR A 79 44.89 14.75 12.90
CA TYR A 79 43.88 14.52 11.87
C TYR A 79 42.60 15.29 12.22
N SER A 80 41.87 15.75 11.20
CA SER A 80 40.55 16.36 11.36
C SER A 80 39.65 15.96 10.19
N TRP A 81 38.67 15.12 10.47
CA TRP A 81 37.68 14.66 9.50
C TRP A 81 36.42 15.53 9.54
N SER A 82 35.86 15.82 8.38
CA SER A 82 34.60 16.56 8.23
C SER A 82 33.80 16.09 7.03
N ILE A 83 32.49 16.28 7.07
CA ILE A 83 31.61 16.17 5.90
C ILE A 83 31.46 17.58 5.33
N THR A 84 31.86 17.77 4.07
CA THR A 84 31.88 19.09 3.43
C THR A 84 30.70 19.32 2.49
N SER A 85 30.00 18.26 2.09
CA SER A 85 28.78 18.31 1.28
C SER A 85 27.97 17.03 1.43
N GLY A 86 26.66 17.10 1.13
CA GLY A 86 25.74 15.97 1.19
C GLY A 86 25.12 15.76 2.57
N PRO A 87 24.49 14.60 2.81
CA PRO A 87 23.79 14.32 4.05
C PRO A 87 24.76 14.21 5.23
N THR A 88 24.36 14.78 6.37
CA THR A 88 25.20 14.83 7.57
C THR A 88 25.02 13.57 8.41
N THR A 89 26.12 13.06 8.95
CA THR A 89 26.11 11.98 9.95
C THR A 89 27.23 12.21 10.98
N THR A 90 27.16 11.50 12.10
CA THR A 90 28.18 11.61 13.15
C THR A 90 29.43 10.84 12.73
N LEU A 91 30.56 11.54 12.62
CA LEU A 91 31.86 10.93 12.42
C LEU A 91 32.47 10.52 13.77
N ASN A 92 32.67 9.23 13.96
CA ASN A 92 33.39 8.68 15.10
C ASN A 92 34.89 8.65 14.80
N ASN A 93 35.71 8.88 15.81
CA ASN A 93 37.18 8.95 15.69
C ASN A 93 37.66 9.98 14.66
N SER A 94 36.93 11.10 14.53
CA SER A 94 37.19 12.18 13.57
C SER A 94 38.52 12.92 13.77
N THR A 95 39.27 12.59 14.82
CA THR A 95 40.60 13.15 15.09
C THR A 95 41.72 12.11 14.99
N THR A 96 41.48 10.96 14.34
CA THR A 96 42.45 9.86 14.18
C THR A 96 42.65 9.50 12.71
N SER A 97 43.59 8.59 12.41
CA SER A 97 43.84 8.09 11.05
C SER A 97 42.65 7.33 10.46
N ASP A 98 41.80 6.75 11.29
CA ASP A 98 40.66 5.93 10.90
C ASP A 98 39.37 6.59 11.40
N VAL A 99 38.48 6.93 10.48
CA VAL A 99 37.16 7.48 10.79
C VAL A 99 36.09 6.44 10.49
N SER A 100 35.06 6.38 11.34
CA SER A 100 33.90 5.54 11.07
C SER A 100 32.59 6.31 11.25
N PHE A 101 31.58 5.92 10.48
CA PHE A 101 30.25 6.52 10.55
C PHE A 101 29.20 5.51 10.11
N THR A 102 27.94 5.78 10.46
CA THR A 102 26.80 5.08 9.88
C THR A 102 26.21 5.97 8.80
N THR A 103 26.01 5.44 7.60
CA THR A 103 25.37 6.18 6.51
C THR A 103 23.96 6.63 6.94
N PRO A 104 23.56 7.88 6.65
CA PRO A 104 22.22 8.37 6.96
C PRO A 104 21.16 7.69 6.08
N GLU A 105 19.90 7.79 6.48
CA GLU A 105 18.75 7.39 5.66
C GLU A 105 18.58 8.35 4.48
N VAL A 106 18.34 7.82 3.28
CA VAL A 106 18.18 8.58 2.03
C VAL A 106 17.13 7.91 1.14
N THR A 107 16.25 8.71 0.54
CA THR A 107 15.20 8.21 -0.36
C THR A 107 15.65 8.08 -1.83
N THR A 108 16.84 8.61 -2.14
CA THR A 108 17.51 8.50 -3.45
C THR A 108 19.01 8.37 -3.24
N ASP A 109 19.71 7.71 -4.17
CA ASP A 109 21.17 7.63 -4.17
C ASP A 109 21.78 9.02 -4.05
N THR A 110 22.44 9.30 -2.93
CA THR A 110 22.88 10.66 -2.58
C THR A 110 24.39 10.69 -2.39
N ALA A 111 25.05 11.59 -3.10
CA ALA A 111 26.47 11.84 -2.93
C ALA A 111 26.76 12.68 -1.67
N MET A 112 27.81 12.31 -0.94
CA MET A 112 28.40 13.08 0.14
C MET A 112 29.91 13.22 -0.08
N THR A 113 30.49 14.30 0.41
CA THR A 113 31.94 14.55 0.34
C THR A 113 32.52 14.53 1.75
N ILE A 114 33.45 13.61 2.00
CA ILE A 114 34.23 13.56 3.23
C ILE A 114 35.60 14.17 2.97
N ALA A 115 36.07 15.02 3.88
CA ALA A 115 37.41 15.59 3.85
C ALA A 115 38.20 15.20 5.11
N VAL A 116 39.50 14.99 4.95
CA VAL A 116 40.46 14.91 6.06
C VAL A 116 41.52 15.97 5.87
N THR A 117 41.73 16.78 6.90
CA THR A 117 42.88 17.68 7.01
C THR A 117 43.87 17.07 7.97
N VAL A 118 45.14 16.98 7.56
CA VAL A 118 46.26 16.54 8.39
C VAL A 118 47.21 17.69 8.62
N THR A 119 47.80 17.74 9.82
CA THR A 119 48.80 18.75 10.22
C THR A 119 50.07 18.04 10.67
N ASP A 120 51.23 18.47 10.19
CA ASP A 120 52.55 17.97 10.63
C ASP A 120 53.01 18.60 11.95
N ASP A 121 54.16 18.18 12.48
CA ASP A 121 54.73 18.66 13.74
C ASP A 121 55.29 20.10 13.67
N ASP A 122 55.52 20.62 12.47
CA ASP A 122 55.95 21.99 12.20
C ASP A 122 54.78 22.93 11.79
N GLY A 123 53.55 22.42 11.80
CA GLY A 123 52.29 23.15 11.62
C GLY A 123 51.81 23.34 10.18
N ALA A 124 52.44 22.76 9.15
CA ALA A 124 51.88 22.80 7.79
C ALA A 124 50.77 21.75 7.63
N THR A 125 49.88 21.98 6.65
CA THR A 125 48.63 21.22 6.51
C THR A 125 48.36 20.79 5.08
N SER A 126 47.76 19.61 4.93
CA SER A 126 47.21 19.12 3.66
C SER A 126 45.83 18.53 3.84
N THR A 127 44.99 18.67 2.80
CA THR A 127 43.61 18.17 2.81
C THR A 127 43.39 17.20 1.66
N ALA A 128 42.80 16.05 1.94
CA ALA A 128 42.24 15.14 0.94
C ALA A 128 40.72 15.13 1.03
N THR A 129 40.05 14.96 -0.10
CA THR A 129 38.60 14.78 -0.19
C THR A 129 38.27 13.45 -0.86
N LYS A 130 37.12 12.88 -0.48
CA LYS A 130 36.58 11.66 -1.06
C LYS A 130 35.09 11.84 -1.31
N SER A 131 34.69 11.58 -2.55
CA SER A 131 33.28 11.39 -2.89
C SER A 131 32.84 10.02 -2.40
N PHE A 132 31.70 9.99 -1.71
CA PHE A 132 31.08 8.78 -1.19
C PHE A 132 29.59 8.81 -1.53
N THR A 133 29.02 7.71 -2.02
CA THR A 133 27.59 7.63 -2.35
C THR A 133 26.84 6.81 -1.32
N VAL A 134 25.86 7.42 -0.67
CA VAL A 134 24.89 6.69 0.15
C VAL A 134 23.83 6.14 -0.80
N LYS A 135 23.74 4.82 -0.89
CA LYS A 135 22.76 4.10 -1.71
C LYS A 135 21.47 3.93 -0.92
N ARG A 136 20.32 4.22 -1.54
CA ARG A 136 19.01 3.95 -0.90
C ARG A 136 18.76 2.44 -0.76
N LEU A 137 17.93 2.02 0.19
CA LEU A 137 17.54 0.62 0.31
C LEU A 137 16.30 0.36 -0.55
N VAL A 138 16.49 -0.28 -1.72
CA VAL A 138 15.40 -0.55 -2.67
C VAL A 138 14.64 -1.82 -2.32
N ARG A 139 13.32 -1.76 -2.43
CA ARG A 139 12.41 -2.92 -2.48
C ARG A 139 11.75 -3.00 -3.84
N SER A 140 11.60 -4.21 -4.35
CA SER A 140 11.14 -4.45 -5.72
C SER A 140 9.98 -5.44 -5.73
N VAL A 141 8.96 -5.12 -6.53
CA VAL A 141 7.85 -6.03 -6.89
C VAL A 141 7.52 -5.81 -8.35
N THR A 142 7.27 -6.89 -9.09
CA THR A 142 6.79 -6.82 -10.47
C THR A 142 5.28 -7.06 -10.51
N LEU A 143 4.52 -6.17 -11.14
CA LEU A 143 3.11 -6.38 -11.41
C LEU A 143 2.92 -6.87 -12.85
N ASN A 144 2.16 -7.94 -13.00
CA ASN A 144 1.70 -8.49 -14.27
C ASN A 144 0.18 -8.46 -14.31
N GLY A 145 -0.38 -7.68 -15.22
CA GLY A 145 -1.84 -7.57 -15.35
C GLY A 145 -2.28 -7.22 -16.75
N ILE A 146 -3.56 -6.89 -16.87
CA ILE A 146 -4.17 -6.47 -18.13
C ILE A 146 -5.03 -5.22 -17.92
N VAL A 147 -5.13 -4.37 -18.94
CA VAL A 147 -6.11 -3.28 -19.02
C VAL A 147 -7.22 -3.75 -19.95
N THR A 148 -8.43 -3.99 -19.42
CA THR A 148 -9.48 -4.65 -20.21
C THR A 148 -10.91 -4.30 -19.80
N ASP A 149 -11.79 -4.28 -20.80
CA ASP A 149 -13.25 -4.42 -20.72
C ASP A 149 -13.71 -5.20 -21.96
N ALA A 150 -13.10 -4.88 -23.11
CA ALA A 150 -12.34 -5.76 -23.99
C ALA A 150 -10.89 -5.22 -24.02
N PRO A 151 -9.86 -5.95 -24.49
CA PRO A 151 -8.47 -5.46 -24.41
C PRO A 151 -8.29 -4.00 -24.84
N VAL A 152 -7.88 -3.15 -23.90
CA VAL A 152 -7.64 -1.72 -24.15
C VAL A 152 -6.21 -1.59 -24.71
N ALA A 153 -6.10 -1.76 -26.02
CA ALA A 153 -4.82 -1.79 -26.71
C ALA A 153 -4.02 -0.49 -26.50
N ASN A 154 -2.73 -0.64 -26.20
CA ASN A 154 -1.79 0.49 -26.06
C ASN A 154 -2.21 1.52 -25.01
N ALA A 155 -2.91 1.09 -23.95
CA ALA A 155 -3.23 1.97 -22.82
C ALA A 155 -1.95 2.55 -22.20
N SER A 156 -1.98 3.82 -21.81
CA SER A 156 -0.91 4.46 -21.04
C SER A 156 -1.18 4.30 -19.56
N LEU A 157 -0.22 3.77 -18.81
CA LEU A 157 -0.36 3.51 -17.39
C LEU A 157 0.54 4.43 -16.57
N MET A 158 0.02 4.83 -15.42
CA MET A 158 0.78 5.43 -14.32
C MET A 158 0.46 4.67 -13.04
N VAL A 159 1.45 3.97 -12.50
CA VAL A 159 1.37 3.33 -11.18
C VAL A 159 1.94 4.28 -10.14
N TYR A 160 1.24 4.50 -9.04
CA TYR A 160 1.66 5.35 -7.93
C TYR A 160 1.91 4.49 -6.70
N VAL A 161 3.04 4.68 -6.03
CA VAL A 161 3.31 4.12 -4.69
C VAL A 161 3.55 5.28 -3.75
N GLY A 162 2.48 5.72 -3.08
CA GLY A 162 2.48 7.01 -2.41
C GLY A 162 2.73 8.15 -3.39
N ASP A 163 3.89 8.81 -3.27
CA ASP A 163 4.26 9.98 -4.09
C ASP A 163 5.17 9.59 -5.27
N GLU A 164 5.70 8.36 -5.27
CA GLU A 164 6.49 7.83 -6.38
C GLU A 164 5.57 7.38 -7.52
N SER A 165 6.01 7.58 -8.77
CA SER A 165 5.21 7.24 -9.95
C SER A 165 6.03 6.47 -10.99
N PHE A 166 5.45 5.41 -11.53
CA PHE A 166 6.07 4.48 -12.46
C PHE A 166 5.23 4.42 -13.75
N PRO A 167 5.71 5.02 -14.86
CA PRO A 167 5.02 4.97 -16.13
C PRO A 167 5.17 3.59 -16.78
N ALA A 168 4.09 3.10 -17.41
CA ALA A 168 4.12 1.91 -18.25
C ALA A 168 3.16 2.06 -19.44
N THR A 169 3.16 1.07 -20.33
CA THR A 169 2.25 1.02 -21.47
C THR A 169 1.84 -0.43 -21.69
N ALA A 170 0.55 -0.65 -21.88
CA ALA A 170 0.01 -1.96 -22.21
C ALA A 170 0.33 -2.33 -23.66
N GLY A 171 0.41 -3.62 -23.94
CA GLY A 171 0.50 -4.16 -25.29
C GLY A 171 -0.79 -3.99 -26.09
N ASN A 172 -0.79 -4.54 -27.31
CA ASN A 172 -1.98 -4.56 -28.17
C ASN A 172 -3.12 -5.43 -27.61
N ASP A 173 -2.79 -6.37 -26.73
CA ASP A 173 -3.73 -7.25 -26.03
C ASP A 173 -4.08 -6.73 -24.62
N GLY A 174 -3.71 -5.49 -24.30
CA GLY A 174 -3.96 -4.89 -23.00
C GLY A 174 -3.03 -5.36 -21.88
N THR A 175 -2.15 -6.35 -22.13
CA THR A 175 -1.23 -6.87 -21.11
C THR A 175 -0.15 -5.84 -20.75
N TYR A 176 0.25 -5.78 -19.48
CA TYR A 176 1.35 -4.95 -19.04
C TYR A 176 2.20 -5.67 -17.98
N THR A 177 3.48 -5.31 -17.96
CA THR A 177 4.43 -5.71 -16.92
C THR A 177 5.15 -4.46 -16.45
N ILE A 178 5.23 -4.25 -15.14
CA ILE A 178 5.95 -3.12 -14.55
C ILE A 178 6.65 -3.53 -13.26
N GLN A 179 7.94 -3.21 -13.15
CA GLN A 179 8.69 -3.38 -11.92
C GLN A 179 8.64 -2.08 -11.11
N LEU A 180 8.23 -2.19 -9.86
CA LEU A 180 8.16 -1.10 -8.90
C LEU A 180 9.37 -1.17 -7.97
N ASP A 181 10.31 -0.22 -8.14
CA ASP A 181 11.50 -0.10 -7.31
C ASP A 181 11.36 1.09 -6.37
N VAL A 182 10.93 0.83 -5.14
CA VAL A 182 10.63 1.85 -4.13
C VAL A 182 11.67 1.87 -3.03
N ASP A 183 11.78 3.01 -2.37
CA ASP A 183 12.55 3.10 -1.12
C ASP A 183 11.88 2.29 0.00
N ASP A 184 12.65 1.74 0.94
CA ASP A 184 12.07 0.93 2.01
C ASP A 184 11.18 1.73 2.97
N SER A 185 11.31 3.06 3.03
CA SER A 185 10.38 3.92 3.76
C SER A 185 8.98 3.98 3.11
N ALA A 186 8.87 3.67 1.82
CA ALA A 186 7.62 3.72 1.06
C ALA A 186 6.83 2.40 1.07
N VAL A 187 7.34 1.32 1.68
CA VAL A 187 6.70 -0.01 1.63
C VAL A 187 5.30 -0.06 2.25
N ASN A 188 4.97 0.86 3.16
CA ASN A 188 3.64 0.94 3.76
C ASN A 188 2.67 1.83 2.97
N ARG A 189 3.11 2.41 1.84
CA ARG A 189 2.24 3.23 0.98
C ARG A 189 1.41 2.32 0.07
N LEU A 190 0.17 2.72 -0.16
CA LEU A 190 -0.75 2.04 -1.07
C LEU A 190 -0.28 2.14 -2.52
N ILE A 191 -0.62 1.13 -3.32
CA ILE A 191 -0.39 1.15 -4.78
C ILE A 191 -1.70 1.52 -5.49
N ARG A 192 -1.66 2.56 -6.32
CA ARG A 192 -2.77 2.93 -7.21
C ARG A 192 -2.33 2.85 -8.65
N ILE A 193 -3.13 2.23 -9.50
CA ILE A 193 -2.86 2.13 -10.93
C ILE A 193 -3.91 2.96 -11.68
N GLN A 194 -3.44 3.86 -12.54
CA GLN A 194 -4.28 4.62 -13.47
C GLN A 194 -3.93 4.16 -14.89
N ALA A 195 -4.95 3.84 -15.70
CA ALA A 195 -4.78 3.49 -17.10
C ALA A 195 -5.67 4.38 -17.99
N ASN A 196 -5.08 5.00 -19.00
CA ASN A 196 -5.77 5.80 -20.00
C ASN A 196 -5.81 5.03 -21.32
N GLY A 197 -6.96 5.00 -21.98
CA GLY A 197 -7.13 4.32 -23.25
C GLY A 197 -6.24 4.88 -24.35
N GLY A 198 -5.92 4.04 -25.33
CA GLY A 198 -5.18 4.45 -26.52
C GLY A 198 -6.00 5.36 -27.45
N THR A 199 -5.47 5.64 -28.64
CA THR A 199 -6.06 6.60 -29.61
C THR A 199 -7.50 6.29 -30.05
N ASN A 200 -7.96 5.04 -29.89
CA ASN A 200 -9.32 4.63 -30.27
C ASN A 200 -10.30 4.67 -29.09
N GLN A 201 -9.81 4.94 -27.88
CA GLN A 201 -10.52 4.86 -26.61
C GLN A 201 -10.10 6.03 -25.70
N GLU A 202 -9.97 7.25 -26.25
CA GLU A 202 -9.45 8.42 -25.52
C GLU A 202 -10.29 8.83 -24.29
N ASN A 203 -11.56 8.41 -24.24
CA ASN A 203 -12.46 8.65 -23.11
C ASN A 203 -12.38 7.55 -22.03
N VAL A 204 -11.56 6.51 -22.23
CA VAL A 204 -11.34 5.46 -21.23
C VAL A 204 -10.30 5.94 -20.24
N GLU A 205 -10.71 6.04 -18.99
CA GLU A 205 -9.84 6.22 -17.84
C GLU A 205 -10.25 5.21 -16.77
N PHE A 206 -9.39 4.23 -16.54
CA PHE A 206 -9.60 3.14 -15.59
C PHE A 206 -8.63 3.25 -14.42
N TYR A 207 -9.07 2.68 -13.31
CA TYR A 207 -8.34 2.68 -12.06
C TYR A 207 -8.35 1.30 -11.42
N SER A 208 -7.29 1.02 -10.67
CA SER A 208 -7.27 -0.05 -9.67
C SER A 208 -6.54 0.44 -8.42
N GLN A 209 -7.04 0.04 -7.25
CA GLN A 209 -6.47 0.37 -5.97
C GLN A 209 -6.05 -0.92 -5.29
N LEU A 210 -4.74 -1.13 -5.15
CA LEU A 210 -4.21 -2.25 -4.39
C LEU A 210 -3.91 -1.81 -2.95
N GLU A 211 -3.56 -2.79 -2.14
CA GLU A 211 -3.08 -2.60 -0.78
C GLU A 211 -1.68 -1.95 -0.74
N SER A 212 -1.06 -1.97 0.44
CA SER A 212 0.29 -1.46 0.64
C SER A 212 1.31 -2.25 -0.20
N PHE A 213 2.38 -1.59 -0.62
CA PHE A 213 3.48 -2.25 -1.31
C PHE A 213 4.01 -3.47 -0.54
N ALA A 214 4.10 -3.41 0.79
CA ALA A 214 4.51 -4.53 1.63
C ALA A 214 3.56 -5.73 1.55
N THR A 215 2.24 -5.47 1.49
CA THR A 215 1.24 -6.53 1.32
C THR A 215 1.37 -7.17 -0.06
N VAL A 216 1.45 -6.35 -1.10
CA VAL A 216 1.61 -6.82 -2.49
C VAL A 216 2.94 -7.57 -2.67
N ALA A 217 4.02 -7.12 -2.02
CA ALA A 217 5.30 -7.85 -1.99
C ALA A 217 5.21 -9.21 -1.29
N THR A 218 4.33 -9.34 -0.30
CA THR A 218 4.09 -10.63 0.38
C THR A 218 3.29 -11.57 -0.53
N GLN A 219 2.32 -11.05 -1.27
CA GLN A 219 1.54 -11.80 -2.27
C GLN A 219 2.43 -12.33 -3.39
N ALA A 220 3.48 -11.57 -3.76
CA ALA A 220 4.46 -11.96 -4.78
C ALA A 220 5.33 -13.17 -4.41
N GLY A 221 5.36 -13.58 -3.14
CA GLY A 221 6.16 -14.71 -2.68
C GLY A 221 7.64 -14.64 -3.09
N ASP A 222 8.18 -15.79 -3.50
CA ASP A 222 9.61 -15.95 -3.80
C ASP A 222 10.00 -15.50 -5.22
N ASP A 223 9.06 -15.43 -6.17
CA ASP A 223 9.35 -15.04 -7.55
C ASP A 223 9.34 -13.51 -7.76
N GLY A 224 8.78 -12.77 -6.79
CA GLY A 224 8.73 -11.32 -6.79
C GLY A 224 7.77 -10.74 -7.84
N ILE A 225 6.87 -11.57 -8.35
CA ILE A 225 5.86 -11.21 -9.35
C ILE A 225 4.47 -11.34 -8.72
N VAL A 226 3.61 -10.35 -8.94
CA VAL A 226 2.18 -10.44 -8.63
C VAL A 226 1.39 -10.48 -9.91
N ASN A 227 0.56 -11.51 -10.06
CA ASN A 227 -0.38 -11.65 -11.16
C ASN A 227 -1.84 -11.76 -10.66
N SER A 228 -2.80 -11.84 -11.58
CA SER A 228 -4.23 -11.79 -11.24
C SER A 228 -4.73 -12.98 -10.41
N SER A 229 -3.98 -14.09 -10.34
CA SER A 229 -4.32 -15.22 -9.44
C SER A 229 -3.88 -14.98 -7.99
N GLU A 230 -2.95 -14.05 -7.76
CA GLU A 230 -2.47 -13.68 -6.42
C GLU A 230 -3.13 -12.40 -5.91
N ASN A 231 -3.36 -11.44 -6.81
CA ASN A 231 -4.09 -10.23 -6.52
C ASN A 231 -4.83 -9.79 -7.79
N PHE A 232 -6.14 -10.02 -7.82
CA PHE A 232 -6.96 -9.70 -8.99
C PHE A 232 -6.88 -8.22 -9.39
N GLY A 233 -6.62 -7.32 -8.44
CA GLY A 233 -6.52 -5.89 -8.69
C GLY A 233 -5.41 -5.47 -9.67
N VAL A 234 -4.45 -6.34 -10.01
CA VAL A 234 -3.50 -6.05 -11.10
C VAL A 234 -4.20 -5.97 -12.46
N ASN A 235 -5.40 -6.55 -12.61
CA ASN A 235 -6.26 -6.30 -13.76
C ASN A 235 -6.99 -4.97 -13.58
N ILE A 236 -6.85 -4.08 -14.54
CA ILE A 236 -7.43 -2.74 -14.54
C ILE A 236 -8.64 -2.77 -15.46
N THR A 237 -9.83 -2.75 -14.87
CA THR A 237 -11.09 -3.05 -15.56
C THR A 237 -12.17 -2.02 -15.28
N ASN A 238 -13.31 -2.17 -15.97
CA ASN A 238 -14.54 -1.46 -15.60
C ASN A 238 -14.97 -1.75 -14.14
N VAL A 239 -14.74 -2.98 -13.64
CA VAL A 239 -15.08 -3.38 -12.26
C VAL A 239 -14.15 -2.75 -11.22
N THR A 240 -12.83 -2.80 -11.42
CA THR A 240 -11.88 -2.16 -10.50
C THR A 240 -12.04 -0.64 -10.50
N THR A 241 -12.44 -0.06 -11.64
CA THR A 241 -12.72 1.37 -11.76
C THR A 241 -14.00 1.76 -11.00
N ALA A 242 -15.05 0.96 -11.11
CA ALA A 242 -16.28 1.15 -10.33
C ALA A 242 -16.02 1.04 -8.82
N GLU A 243 -15.21 0.06 -8.40
CA GLU A 243 -14.79 -0.07 -7.00
C GLU A 243 -13.99 1.14 -6.53
N TYR A 244 -12.98 1.56 -7.30
CA TYR A 244 -12.18 2.75 -6.96
C TYR A 244 -13.04 4.01 -6.84
N ALA A 245 -14.05 4.19 -7.69
CA ALA A 245 -15.00 5.30 -7.58
C ALA A 245 -15.83 5.22 -6.28
N LEU A 246 -16.24 4.03 -5.85
CA LEU A 246 -16.98 3.84 -4.59
C LEU A 246 -16.08 4.04 -3.37
N VAL A 247 -14.85 3.52 -3.40
CA VAL A 247 -13.84 3.71 -2.35
C VAL A 247 -13.51 5.19 -2.18
N THR A 248 -13.21 5.89 -3.27
CA THR A 248 -12.86 7.32 -3.21
C THR A 248 -14.02 8.20 -2.80
N ARG A 249 -15.25 7.86 -3.22
CA ARG A 249 -16.48 8.51 -2.73
C ARG A 249 -16.66 8.30 -1.22
N SER A 250 -16.33 7.12 -0.71
CA SER A 250 -16.44 6.79 0.70
C SER A 250 -15.44 7.57 1.56
N VAL A 251 -14.18 7.61 1.13
CA VAL A 251 -13.09 8.33 1.80
C VAL A 251 -13.20 9.85 1.62
N GLY A 252 -13.83 10.33 0.55
CA GLY A 252 -13.85 11.74 0.16
C GLY A 252 -12.59 12.18 -0.61
N GLY A 253 -11.88 11.23 -1.22
CA GLY A 253 -10.62 11.43 -1.91
C GLY A 253 -9.90 10.10 -2.15
N VAL A 254 -8.61 10.16 -2.48
CA VAL A 254 -7.78 8.96 -2.67
C VAL A 254 -7.38 8.40 -1.31
N PRO A 255 -7.63 7.12 -0.99
CA PRO A 255 -7.16 6.52 0.26
C PRO A 255 -5.64 6.66 0.39
N GLN A 256 -5.16 7.05 1.57
CA GLN A 256 -3.72 7.24 1.84
C GLN A 256 -3.12 6.15 2.72
N THR A 257 -3.98 5.47 3.49
CA THR A 257 -3.57 4.46 4.48
C THR A 257 -4.34 3.17 4.27
N THR A 258 -3.74 2.05 4.68
CA THR A 258 -4.39 0.72 4.68
C THR A 258 -5.71 0.74 5.45
N ASP A 259 -5.78 1.42 6.59
CA ASP A 259 -7.01 1.50 7.39
C ASP A 259 -8.13 2.25 6.65
N GLU A 260 -7.82 3.35 5.96
CA GLU A 260 -8.80 4.07 5.14
C GLU A 260 -9.32 3.19 3.99
N LEU A 261 -8.42 2.49 3.30
CA LEU A 261 -8.78 1.58 2.22
C LEU A 261 -9.68 0.44 2.72
N ASN A 262 -9.26 -0.27 3.75
CA ASN A 262 -9.97 -1.43 4.29
C ASN A 262 -11.37 -1.04 4.79
N ASN A 263 -11.48 0.09 5.50
CA ASN A 263 -12.78 0.60 5.95
C ASN A 263 -13.70 0.98 4.78
N ALA A 264 -13.13 1.49 3.68
CA ALA A 264 -13.91 1.82 2.48
C ALA A 264 -14.37 0.56 1.72
N LEU A 265 -13.50 -0.45 1.59
CA LEU A 265 -13.81 -1.71 0.90
C LEU A 265 -14.96 -2.48 1.56
N VAL A 266 -15.02 -2.51 2.89
CA VAL A 266 -16.14 -3.08 3.66
C VAL A 266 -17.50 -2.45 3.26
N GLY A 267 -17.49 -1.17 2.87
CA GLY A 267 -18.67 -0.40 2.50
C GLY A 267 -19.07 -0.48 1.03
N VAL A 268 -18.32 -1.19 0.18
CA VAL A 268 -18.63 -1.33 -1.25
C VAL A 268 -19.88 -2.19 -1.42
N ASP A 269 -20.89 -1.63 -2.08
CA ASP A 269 -22.14 -2.33 -2.38
C ASP A 269 -22.01 -3.11 -3.68
N ALA A 270 -22.23 -4.43 -3.60
CA ALA A 270 -22.06 -5.37 -4.70
C ALA A 270 -22.88 -5.01 -5.94
N ASN A 271 -24.16 -4.67 -5.77
CA ASN A 271 -25.05 -4.31 -6.86
C ASN A 271 -24.75 -2.90 -7.41
N GLU A 272 -24.41 -1.93 -6.55
CA GLU A 272 -23.96 -0.62 -7.02
C GLU A 272 -22.68 -0.74 -7.84
N LYS A 273 -21.69 -1.51 -7.37
CA LYS A 273 -20.45 -1.77 -8.11
C LYS A 273 -20.74 -2.38 -9.49
N LEU A 274 -21.55 -3.44 -9.56
CA LEU A 274 -21.92 -4.05 -10.84
C LEU A 274 -22.67 -3.10 -11.77
N THR A 275 -23.58 -2.28 -11.22
CA THR A 275 -24.32 -1.29 -12.01
C THR A 275 -23.36 -0.28 -12.64
N LEU A 276 -22.44 0.29 -11.85
CA LEU A 276 -21.43 1.22 -12.37
C LEU A 276 -20.50 0.57 -13.39
N SER A 277 -20.12 -0.69 -13.16
CA SER A 277 -19.30 -1.48 -14.09
C SER A 277 -20.01 -1.69 -15.44
N ALA A 278 -21.32 -1.98 -15.41
CA ALA A 278 -22.14 -2.14 -16.60
C ALA A 278 -22.28 -0.82 -17.38
N LEU A 279 -22.43 0.32 -16.68
CA LEU A 279 -22.47 1.63 -17.33
C LEU A 279 -21.17 1.95 -18.06
N ILE A 280 -20.01 1.68 -17.43
CA ILE A 280 -18.71 1.80 -18.09
C ILE A 280 -18.68 0.90 -19.33
N LYS A 281 -19.04 -0.38 -19.19
CA LYS A 281 -19.00 -1.35 -20.29
C LYS A 281 -19.82 -0.94 -21.50
N LEU A 282 -21.02 -0.41 -21.28
CA LEU A 282 -21.89 0.05 -22.36
C LEU A 282 -21.37 1.31 -23.07
N VAL A 283 -20.53 2.11 -22.41
CA VAL A 283 -19.85 3.26 -23.03
C VAL A 283 -18.61 2.81 -23.80
N VAL A 284 -17.85 1.85 -23.27
CA VAL A 284 -16.56 1.42 -23.85
C VAL A 284 -16.75 0.41 -24.99
N ASP A 285 -17.54 -0.63 -24.75
CA ASP A 285 -17.68 -1.79 -25.64
C ASP A 285 -18.99 -1.80 -26.44
N GLY A 286 -19.92 -0.89 -26.13
CA GLY A 286 -21.18 -0.80 -26.83
C GLY A 286 -21.00 -0.67 -28.34
N SER A 287 -21.84 -1.37 -29.11
CA SER A 287 -21.77 -1.38 -30.57
C SER A 287 -23.16 -1.30 -31.21
N GLY A 288 -23.28 -0.62 -32.34
CA GLY A 288 -24.58 -0.38 -32.96
C GLY A 288 -25.57 0.26 -31.98
N ASP A 289 -26.71 -0.39 -31.76
CA ASP A 289 -27.78 0.09 -30.88
C ASP A 289 -27.45 -0.03 -29.38
N THR A 290 -26.36 -0.71 -29.00
CA THR A 290 -25.89 -0.80 -27.60
C THR A 290 -24.76 0.17 -27.29
N LYS A 291 -24.37 1.05 -28.24
CA LYS A 291 -23.33 2.05 -28.02
C LYS A 291 -23.89 3.31 -27.39
N PHE A 292 -23.47 3.60 -26.16
CA PHE A 292 -23.83 4.83 -25.47
C PHE A 292 -22.66 5.81 -25.41
N SER A 293 -22.96 7.10 -25.50
CA SER A 293 -21.99 8.17 -25.31
C SER A 293 -21.97 8.61 -23.85
N LEU A 294 -20.85 9.17 -23.41
CA LEU A 294 -20.78 9.84 -22.12
C LEU A 294 -21.80 11.00 -22.04
N PRO A 295 -22.44 11.21 -20.87
CA PRO A 295 -23.29 12.38 -20.62
C PRO A 295 -22.57 13.71 -20.86
N THR A 296 -23.35 14.78 -21.05
CA THR A 296 -22.78 16.10 -21.34
C THR A 296 -21.94 16.61 -20.17
N GLY A 297 -20.70 17.02 -20.44
CA GLY A 297 -19.77 17.54 -19.42
C GLY A 297 -19.00 16.47 -18.65
N VAL A 298 -19.14 15.20 -19.02
CA VAL A 298 -18.35 14.08 -18.53
C VAL A 298 -17.28 13.74 -19.57
N ASN A 299 -16.02 13.77 -19.17
CA ASN A 299 -14.89 13.63 -20.09
C ASN A 299 -14.44 12.17 -20.25
N ASN A 300 -14.59 11.36 -19.21
CA ASN A 300 -14.11 9.98 -19.20
C ASN A 300 -14.95 9.04 -18.35
N THR A 301 -14.66 7.75 -18.45
CA THR A 301 -15.36 6.66 -17.73
C THR A 301 -15.27 6.77 -16.21
N PHE A 302 -14.18 7.30 -15.66
CA PHE A 302 -14.06 7.50 -14.21
C PHE A 302 -14.93 8.67 -13.72
N GLU A 303 -14.96 9.79 -14.44
CA GLU A 303 -15.85 10.92 -14.15
C GLU A 303 -17.33 10.50 -14.21
N LEU A 304 -17.70 9.61 -15.15
CA LEU A 304 -19.04 9.04 -15.27
C LEU A 304 -19.48 8.40 -13.94
N VAL A 305 -18.71 7.44 -13.44
CA VAL A 305 -19.09 6.67 -12.23
C VAL A 305 -18.81 7.41 -10.92
N SER A 306 -18.11 8.53 -10.98
CA SER A 306 -17.88 9.41 -9.84
C SER A 306 -19.00 10.44 -9.63
N ASN A 307 -19.86 10.67 -10.63
CA ASN A 307 -20.90 11.69 -10.60
C ASN A 307 -22.31 11.10 -10.63
N GLN A 308 -23.08 11.28 -9.55
CA GLN A 308 -24.45 10.73 -9.45
C GLN A 308 -25.39 11.25 -10.54
N GLY A 309 -25.27 12.52 -10.94
CA GLY A 309 -26.11 13.08 -12.01
C GLY A 309 -25.82 12.44 -13.36
N ALA A 310 -24.54 12.16 -13.67
CA ALA A 310 -24.14 11.45 -14.87
C ALA A 310 -24.62 10.00 -14.87
N ILE A 311 -24.51 9.31 -13.73
CA ILE A 311 -25.03 7.96 -13.53
C ILE A 311 -26.54 7.93 -13.82
N ASP A 312 -27.31 8.85 -13.23
CA ASP A 312 -28.76 8.89 -13.39
C ASP A 312 -29.16 9.19 -14.83
N GLU A 313 -28.51 10.15 -15.49
CA GLU A 313 -28.75 10.51 -16.90
C GLU A 313 -28.50 9.33 -17.84
N LEU A 314 -27.34 8.67 -17.72
CA LEU A 314 -27.00 7.54 -18.56
C LEU A 314 -27.90 6.34 -18.29
N THR A 315 -28.19 6.04 -17.02
CA THR A 315 -29.09 4.94 -16.64
C THR A 315 -30.48 5.12 -17.24
N ASN A 316 -31.05 6.33 -17.17
CA ASN A 316 -32.35 6.62 -17.78
C ASN A 316 -32.28 6.49 -19.31
N THR A 317 -31.21 7.01 -19.93
CA THR A 317 -31.02 6.89 -21.39
C THR A 317 -30.95 5.44 -21.85
N ILE A 318 -30.23 4.59 -21.12
CA ILE A 318 -30.16 3.16 -21.41
C ILE A 318 -31.53 2.50 -21.21
N ASN A 319 -32.21 2.76 -20.10
CA ASN A 319 -33.50 2.13 -19.79
C ASN A 319 -34.62 2.57 -20.76
N ASP A 320 -34.58 3.81 -21.25
CA ASP A 320 -35.50 4.31 -22.28
C ASP A 320 -35.30 3.59 -23.62
N SER A 321 -34.07 3.14 -23.89
CA SER A 321 -33.72 2.35 -25.08
C SER A 321 -34.04 0.87 -24.91
N ASP A 322 -33.52 0.25 -23.85
CA ASP A 322 -33.75 -1.14 -23.46
C ASP A 322 -33.60 -1.29 -21.93
N PRO A 323 -34.71 -1.51 -21.19
CA PRO A 323 -34.68 -1.63 -19.73
C PRO A 323 -34.00 -2.91 -19.22
N THR A 324 -33.65 -3.86 -20.09
CA THR A 324 -32.97 -5.11 -19.73
C THR A 324 -31.46 -5.04 -19.94
N LEU A 325 -30.97 -4.01 -20.62
CA LEU A 325 -29.58 -3.97 -21.09
C LEU A 325 -28.56 -3.87 -19.95
N ILE A 326 -28.88 -3.12 -18.89
CA ILE A 326 -28.00 -3.03 -17.71
C ILE A 326 -27.87 -4.39 -17.04
N GLU A 327 -28.99 -5.07 -16.77
CA GLU A 327 -28.99 -6.37 -16.07
C GLU A 327 -28.31 -7.46 -16.92
N THR A 328 -28.58 -7.51 -18.22
CA THR A 328 -27.87 -8.44 -19.12
C THR A 328 -26.37 -8.14 -19.22
N THR A 329 -25.97 -6.87 -19.12
CA THR A 329 -24.55 -6.48 -19.06
C THR A 329 -23.91 -6.93 -17.76
N LYS A 330 -24.58 -6.79 -16.61
CA LYS A 330 -24.10 -7.31 -15.31
C LYS A 330 -23.84 -8.81 -15.38
N GLU A 331 -24.74 -9.58 -15.97
CA GLU A 331 -24.54 -11.02 -16.17
C GLU A 331 -23.34 -11.33 -17.06
N SER A 332 -23.08 -10.54 -18.11
CA SER A 332 -21.87 -10.77 -18.92
C SER A 332 -20.59 -10.46 -18.16
N ILE A 333 -20.58 -9.45 -17.29
CA ILE A 333 -19.45 -9.11 -16.42
C ILE A 333 -19.18 -10.23 -15.42
N LYS A 334 -20.21 -10.75 -14.74
CA LYS A 334 -20.07 -11.84 -13.77
C LYS A 334 -19.52 -13.14 -14.37
N ASN A 335 -19.62 -13.31 -15.69
CA ASN A 335 -19.15 -14.51 -16.40
C ASN A 335 -17.80 -14.30 -17.10
N ASP A 336 -17.13 -13.16 -16.90
CA ASP A 336 -15.83 -12.85 -17.50
C ASP A 336 -14.72 -12.92 -16.43
N ASP A 337 -13.92 -13.99 -16.46
CA ASP A 337 -12.82 -14.27 -15.54
C ASP A 337 -11.68 -13.23 -15.57
N LYS A 338 -11.70 -12.31 -16.54
CA LYS A 338 -10.78 -11.18 -16.60
C LYS A 338 -11.30 -9.93 -15.90
N LEU A 339 -12.61 -9.86 -15.64
CA LEU A 339 -13.28 -8.70 -15.03
C LEU A 339 -13.63 -8.91 -13.56
N VAL A 340 -13.85 -10.17 -13.15
CA VAL A 340 -14.26 -10.54 -11.80
C VAL A 340 -13.37 -11.64 -11.20
N ASP A 341 -13.22 -11.60 -9.87
CA ASP A 341 -12.66 -12.71 -9.09
C ASP A 341 -13.80 -13.60 -8.59
N ASN A 342 -13.90 -14.81 -9.14
CA ASN A 342 -14.97 -15.74 -8.80
C ASN A 342 -14.77 -16.45 -7.44
N GLY A 343 -13.70 -16.14 -6.69
CA GLY A 343 -13.55 -16.54 -5.30
C GLY A 343 -13.56 -18.06 -5.10
N GLU A 344 -12.60 -18.77 -5.72
CA GLU A 344 -12.47 -20.24 -5.62
C GLU A 344 -11.99 -20.74 -4.23
N GLY A 345 -11.79 -19.82 -3.29
CA GLY A 345 -11.34 -20.11 -1.93
C GLY A 345 -12.41 -20.72 -1.02
N SER A 346 -11.97 -21.17 0.16
CA SER A 346 -12.87 -21.61 1.21
C SER A 346 -13.74 -20.46 1.71
N ILE A 347 -15.05 -20.72 1.83
CA ILE A 347 -16.05 -19.78 2.35
C ILE A 347 -16.46 -20.09 3.80
N VAL A 348 -15.69 -20.93 4.50
CA VAL A 348 -15.94 -21.23 5.91
C VAL A 348 -15.76 -19.96 6.74
N GLY A 349 -16.78 -19.58 7.49
CA GLY A 349 -16.76 -18.33 8.24
C GLY A 349 -18.15 -17.85 8.66
N SER A 350 -18.19 -16.68 9.29
CA SER A 350 -19.43 -15.98 9.64
C SER A 350 -19.52 -14.68 8.86
N TYR A 351 -20.71 -14.36 8.37
CA TYR A 351 -20.94 -13.26 7.45
C TYR A 351 -22.23 -12.50 7.76
N LEU A 352 -22.23 -11.20 7.43
CA LEU A 352 -23.42 -10.37 7.30
C LEU A 352 -23.73 -10.18 5.82
N ILE A 353 -24.94 -10.52 5.40
CA ILE A 353 -25.38 -10.45 3.99
C ILE A 353 -26.42 -9.34 3.87
N GLY A 354 -26.18 -8.39 2.97
CA GLY A 354 -27.12 -7.33 2.67
C GLY A 354 -26.54 -6.25 1.77
N SER A 355 -27.33 -5.22 1.51
CA SER A 355 -26.88 -4.03 0.78
C SER A 355 -26.22 -3.04 1.73
N THR A 356 -24.95 -2.70 1.47
CA THR A 356 -24.19 -1.68 2.20
C THR A 356 -24.53 -0.26 1.73
N ARG A 357 -25.19 -0.12 0.58
CA ARG A 357 -25.62 1.18 0.02
C ARG A 357 -26.56 1.96 0.93
N TYR A 358 -27.44 1.26 1.65
CA TYR A 358 -28.40 1.85 2.58
C TYR A 358 -28.27 1.18 3.95
N PHE A 359 -27.77 1.88 4.96
CA PHE A 359 -27.56 1.30 6.30
C PHE A 359 -28.86 0.97 7.06
N ARG A 360 -30.03 1.30 6.48
CA ARG A 360 -31.35 0.84 6.96
C ARG A 360 -31.79 -0.46 6.30
N SER A 361 -31.00 -1.00 5.38
CA SER A 361 -31.25 -2.29 4.76
C SER A 361 -31.18 -3.38 5.80
N HIS A 362 -32.06 -4.35 5.63
CA HIS A 362 -32.11 -5.54 6.45
C HIS A 362 -30.88 -6.41 6.15
N PHE A 363 -30.12 -6.77 7.17
CA PHE A 363 -28.99 -7.71 7.07
C PHE A 363 -29.38 -9.05 7.66
N THR A 364 -28.96 -10.12 7.00
CA THR A 364 -29.04 -11.48 7.52
C THR A 364 -27.66 -11.95 7.95
N GLU A 365 -27.60 -12.84 8.94
CA GLU A 365 -26.36 -13.42 9.42
C GLU A 365 -26.28 -14.89 9.00
N MET A 366 -25.14 -15.29 8.43
CA MET A 366 -24.89 -16.66 8.02
C MET A 366 -23.55 -17.14 8.58
N THR A 367 -23.51 -18.36 9.10
CA THR A 367 -22.27 -19.05 9.47
C THR A 367 -22.20 -20.36 8.71
N LEU A 368 -21.07 -20.60 8.05
CA LEU A 368 -20.74 -21.79 7.28
C LEU A 368 -19.59 -22.52 7.96
N ASN A 369 -19.83 -23.74 8.45
CA ASN A 369 -18.84 -24.58 9.11
C ASN A 369 -18.21 -25.57 8.12
N GLU A 370 -16.97 -25.97 8.38
CA GLU A 370 -16.18 -26.88 7.55
C GLU A 370 -16.85 -28.27 7.33
N ASP A 371 -17.71 -28.71 8.25
CA ASP A 371 -18.43 -29.99 8.16
C ASP A 371 -19.70 -29.93 7.28
N GLY A 372 -19.92 -28.82 6.56
CA GLY A 372 -21.10 -28.62 5.72
C GLY A 372 -22.36 -28.23 6.50
N THR A 373 -22.24 -27.95 7.80
CA THR A 373 -23.34 -27.39 8.62
C THR A 373 -23.20 -25.88 8.77
N GLY A 374 -24.23 -25.24 9.31
CA GLY A 374 -24.19 -23.80 9.56
C GLY A 374 -25.40 -23.29 10.32
N THR A 375 -25.44 -21.97 10.47
CA THR A 375 -26.62 -21.27 11.00
C THR A 375 -26.98 -20.11 10.10
N PHE A 376 -28.26 -19.88 9.91
CA PHE A 376 -28.77 -18.68 9.27
C PHE A 376 -29.72 -17.96 10.22
N THR A 377 -29.58 -16.64 10.29
CA THR A 377 -30.41 -15.77 11.10
C THR A 377 -30.96 -14.64 10.25
N ASP A 378 -32.27 -14.56 10.25
CA ASP A 378 -33.03 -13.41 9.79
C ASP A 378 -33.94 -12.94 10.94
N HIS A 379 -35.27 -13.02 10.80
CA HIS A 379 -36.20 -12.71 11.87
C HIS A 379 -36.18 -13.81 12.92
N THR A 380 -36.05 -15.05 12.45
CA THR A 380 -35.74 -16.22 13.26
C THR A 380 -34.42 -16.83 12.84
N SER A 381 -33.85 -17.65 13.72
CA SER A 381 -32.59 -18.36 13.49
C SER A 381 -32.83 -19.85 13.40
N GLY A 382 -32.06 -20.53 12.55
CA GLY A 382 -32.08 -21.99 12.45
C GLY A 382 -30.82 -22.57 11.83
N ALA A 383 -30.73 -23.89 11.86
CA ALA A 383 -29.63 -24.62 11.26
C ALA A 383 -29.78 -24.66 9.74
N ILE A 384 -28.64 -24.65 9.04
CA ILE A 384 -28.56 -24.88 7.60
C ILE A 384 -27.56 -26.00 7.32
N THR A 385 -27.67 -26.60 6.15
CA THR A 385 -26.62 -27.42 5.55
C THR A 385 -26.20 -26.82 4.23
N TRP A 386 -24.93 -26.94 3.87
CA TRP A 386 -24.39 -26.33 2.66
C TRP A 386 -23.32 -27.19 2.00
N THR A 387 -23.11 -26.93 0.71
CA THR A 387 -22.04 -27.52 -0.11
C THR A 387 -21.49 -26.48 -1.06
N GLN A 388 -20.21 -26.58 -1.43
CA GLN A 388 -19.58 -25.78 -2.46
C GLN A 388 -19.11 -26.68 -3.60
N ALA A 389 -19.46 -26.32 -4.83
CA ALA A 389 -19.02 -27.00 -6.04
C ALA A 389 -17.60 -26.57 -6.42
N THR A 390 -17.00 -27.28 -7.38
CA THR A 390 -15.62 -27.01 -7.82
C THR A 390 -15.44 -25.68 -8.53
N ASP A 391 -16.53 -25.13 -9.08
CA ASP A 391 -16.60 -23.79 -9.70
C ASP A 391 -16.91 -22.69 -8.67
N GLY A 392 -16.84 -23.00 -7.37
CA GLY A 392 -17.10 -22.06 -6.28
C GLY A 392 -18.58 -21.88 -5.94
N ALA A 393 -19.52 -22.40 -6.74
CA ALA A 393 -20.95 -22.21 -6.51
C ALA A 393 -21.41 -22.89 -5.21
N VAL A 394 -22.19 -22.16 -4.40
CA VAL A 394 -22.62 -22.58 -3.08
C VAL A 394 -24.09 -22.94 -3.11
N SER A 395 -24.45 -24.07 -2.50
CA SER A 395 -25.82 -24.50 -2.31
C SER A 395 -26.14 -24.61 -0.82
N ILE A 396 -27.28 -24.06 -0.41
CA ILE A 396 -27.76 -24.03 0.97
C ILE A 396 -29.15 -24.66 1.03
N VAL A 397 -29.36 -25.49 2.05
CA VAL A 397 -30.67 -25.99 2.46
C VAL A 397 -30.96 -25.45 3.85
N PHE A 398 -32.10 -24.76 3.98
CA PHE A 398 -32.55 -24.18 5.24
C PHE A 398 -33.33 -25.22 6.04
N GLY A 399 -33.02 -25.32 7.34
CA GLY A 399 -33.83 -26.09 8.27
C GLY A 399 -35.20 -25.48 8.50
N ASP A 400 -36.09 -26.24 9.12
CA ASP A 400 -37.42 -25.76 9.48
C ASP A 400 -37.35 -24.57 10.46
N GLY A 401 -38.28 -23.63 10.33
CA GLY A 401 -38.47 -22.56 11.30
C GLY A 401 -37.66 -21.28 11.04
N ILE A 402 -37.00 -21.17 9.88
CA ILE A 402 -36.28 -19.97 9.45
C ILE A 402 -37.23 -19.10 8.63
N PHE A 403 -37.56 -17.92 9.16
CA PHE A 403 -38.53 -17.00 8.58
C PHE A 403 -37.98 -15.59 8.46
N SER A 404 -38.48 -14.88 7.44
CA SER A 404 -38.22 -13.45 7.26
C SER A 404 -39.13 -12.58 8.13
N PRO A 405 -38.84 -11.27 8.27
CA PRO A 405 -39.76 -10.33 8.84
C PRO A 405 -41.00 -10.18 7.97
N ARG A 406 -42.06 -9.62 8.55
CA ARG A 406 -43.27 -9.33 7.79
C ARG A 406 -42.98 -8.31 6.68
N HIS A 407 -43.41 -8.62 5.45
CA HIS A 407 -43.25 -7.78 4.26
C HIS A 407 -44.52 -7.82 3.40
N SER A 408 -44.60 -6.91 2.42
CA SER A 408 -45.71 -6.89 1.48
C SER A 408 -45.49 -7.94 0.40
N CYS A 409 -46.50 -8.76 0.16
CA CYS A 409 -46.54 -9.76 -0.90
C CYS A 409 -47.81 -9.55 -1.74
N LYS A 410 -47.83 -10.08 -2.96
CA LYS A 410 -49.02 -10.04 -3.83
C LYS A 410 -49.40 -11.44 -4.26
N ASN A 411 -50.70 -11.69 -4.38
CA ASN A 411 -51.16 -12.89 -5.05
C ASN A 411 -51.14 -12.73 -6.58
N ALA A 412 -51.51 -13.78 -7.31
CA ALA A 412 -51.56 -13.78 -8.78
C ALA A 412 -52.44 -12.69 -9.38
N GLU A 413 -53.50 -12.25 -8.68
CA GLU A 413 -54.39 -11.16 -9.10
C GLU A 413 -53.85 -9.76 -8.71
N GLY A 414 -52.69 -9.66 -8.08
CA GLY A 414 -52.06 -8.40 -7.69
C GLY A 414 -52.60 -7.79 -6.39
N MET A 415 -53.44 -8.52 -5.64
CA MET A 415 -53.92 -8.08 -4.33
C MET A 415 -52.81 -8.15 -3.28
N ASN A 416 -52.66 -7.09 -2.49
CA ASN A 416 -51.63 -7.00 -1.47
C ASN A 416 -52.03 -7.76 -0.19
N TYR A 417 -51.07 -8.49 0.38
CA TYR A 417 -51.16 -9.12 1.69
C TYR A 417 -49.92 -8.76 2.52
N THR A 418 -50.02 -8.95 3.82
CA THR A 418 -48.83 -8.99 4.69
C THR A 418 -48.38 -10.45 4.80
N CYS A 419 -47.20 -10.76 4.31
CA CYS A 419 -46.61 -12.10 4.40
C CYS A 419 -45.37 -12.11 5.28
N TYR A 420 -44.95 -13.30 5.68
CA TYR A 420 -43.57 -13.62 6.04
C TYR A 420 -43.11 -14.78 5.16
N SER A 421 -41.80 -14.89 4.95
CA SER A 421 -41.24 -15.91 4.06
C SER A 421 -40.68 -17.06 4.86
N ARG A 422 -40.94 -18.29 4.44
CA ARG A 422 -40.21 -19.49 4.90
C ARG A 422 -39.10 -19.82 3.92
N TYR A 423 -37.85 -19.73 4.34
CA TYR A 423 -36.69 -20.08 3.52
C TYR A 423 -36.62 -21.60 3.29
N LYS A 424 -36.29 -22.02 2.06
CA LYS A 424 -36.20 -23.44 1.68
C LYS A 424 -34.79 -23.80 1.21
N THR A 425 -34.35 -23.16 0.13
CA THR A 425 -33.02 -23.35 -0.44
C THR A 425 -32.47 -22.03 -0.92
N ALA A 426 -31.15 -21.93 -1.04
CA ALA A 426 -30.52 -20.84 -1.76
C ALA A 426 -29.29 -21.36 -2.50
N THR A 427 -28.93 -20.68 -3.58
CA THR A 427 -27.67 -20.87 -4.26
C THR A 427 -27.01 -19.53 -4.46
N PHE A 428 -25.68 -19.43 -4.34
CA PHE A 428 -24.98 -18.23 -4.74
C PHE A 428 -23.63 -18.52 -5.39
N SER A 429 -23.22 -17.62 -6.26
CA SER A 429 -21.86 -17.56 -6.81
C SER A 429 -21.19 -16.29 -6.33
N ILE A 430 -19.88 -16.38 -6.09
CA ILE A 430 -19.03 -15.22 -5.80
C ILE A 430 -18.53 -14.70 -7.14
N TYR A 431 -18.53 -13.37 -7.31
CA TYR A 431 -17.95 -12.70 -8.48
C TYR A 431 -17.04 -11.54 -8.07
N ASP A 432 -16.76 -11.43 -6.77
CA ASP A 432 -15.71 -10.56 -6.26
C ASP A 432 -15.37 -11.00 -4.85
N ASP A 433 -14.09 -11.15 -4.56
CA ASP A 433 -13.60 -11.64 -3.28
C ASP A 433 -12.46 -10.75 -2.77
N ASN A 434 -12.62 -10.25 -1.54
CA ASN A 434 -11.52 -9.67 -0.79
C ASN A 434 -11.60 -10.11 0.68
N ASP A 435 -10.54 -9.79 1.44
CA ASP A 435 -10.39 -10.17 2.85
C ASP A 435 -11.53 -9.71 3.77
N PHE A 436 -12.32 -8.72 3.34
CA PHE A 436 -13.34 -8.07 4.18
C PHE A 436 -14.76 -8.38 3.76
N ALA A 437 -15.01 -8.54 2.46
CA ALA A 437 -16.33 -8.75 1.90
C ALA A 437 -16.25 -9.50 0.57
N LYS A 438 -17.31 -10.25 0.27
CA LYS A 438 -17.52 -10.90 -1.02
C LYS A 438 -18.74 -10.30 -1.72
N ALA A 439 -18.71 -10.14 -3.02
CA ALA A 439 -19.91 -9.85 -3.80
C ALA A 439 -20.51 -11.16 -4.29
N ILE A 440 -21.79 -11.39 -3.97
CA ILE A 440 -22.48 -12.65 -4.27
C ILE A 440 -23.74 -12.39 -5.09
N SER A 441 -24.01 -13.26 -6.06
CA SER A 441 -25.28 -13.33 -6.77
C SER A 441 -26.10 -14.44 -6.13
N LEU A 442 -27.07 -14.11 -5.28
CA LEU A 442 -27.84 -15.04 -4.47
C LEU A 442 -29.22 -15.29 -5.08
N THR A 443 -29.51 -16.55 -5.40
CA THR A 443 -30.85 -17.01 -5.76
C THR A 443 -31.49 -17.72 -4.57
N GLY A 444 -32.56 -17.15 -4.04
CA GLY A 444 -33.35 -17.74 -2.95
C GLY A 444 -34.55 -18.53 -3.47
N VAL A 445 -35.00 -19.52 -2.70
CA VAL A 445 -36.31 -20.17 -2.87
C VAL A 445 -37.04 -20.16 -1.53
N ARG A 446 -38.27 -19.66 -1.52
CA ARG A 446 -39.08 -19.49 -0.31
C ARG A 446 -40.57 -19.70 -0.58
N ASP A 447 -41.31 -20.00 0.49
CA ASP A 447 -42.76 -19.89 0.48
C ASP A 447 -43.17 -18.55 1.12
N GLU A 448 -44.06 -17.80 0.48
CA GLU A 448 -44.69 -16.61 1.07
C GLU A 448 -45.98 -17.03 1.79
N ILE A 449 -46.03 -16.81 3.10
CA ILE A 449 -47.12 -17.25 3.98
C ILE A 449 -47.85 -16.02 4.50
N LYS A 450 -49.18 -16.01 4.42
CA LYS A 450 -49.97 -14.88 4.93
C LYS A 450 -49.88 -14.80 6.45
N ALA A 451 -49.70 -13.59 6.96
CA ALA A 451 -49.53 -13.35 8.39
C ALA A 451 -50.83 -13.41 9.21
N ASP A 452 -52.00 -13.51 8.59
CA ASP A 452 -53.32 -13.52 9.23
C ASP A 452 -53.85 -14.93 9.49
N ASP A 453 -53.64 -15.87 8.57
CA ASP A 453 -54.17 -17.23 8.63
C ASP A 453 -53.12 -18.35 8.45
N ASP A 454 -51.83 -17.98 8.32
CA ASP A 454 -50.70 -18.88 8.07
C ASP A 454 -50.87 -19.78 6.82
N THR A 455 -51.72 -19.37 5.86
CA THR A 455 -51.84 -20.06 4.57
C THR A 455 -50.72 -19.66 3.63
N VAL A 456 -50.17 -20.64 2.90
CA VAL A 456 -49.20 -20.37 1.82
C VAL A 456 -49.93 -19.62 0.71
N LEU A 457 -49.49 -18.39 0.44
CA LEU A 457 -50.01 -17.57 -0.64
C LEU A 457 -49.32 -17.91 -1.96
N ASN A 458 -47.99 -17.91 -1.95
CA ASN A 458 -47.14 -18.26 -3.08
C ASN A 458 -46.12 -19.30 -2.62
N ALA A 459 -46.04 -20.44 -3.30
CA ALA A 459 -45.06 -21.48 -3.02
C ALA A 459 -43.87 -21.36 -3.99
N ASP A 460 -42.68 -21.72 -3.53
CA ASP A 460 -41.48 -21.79 -4.35
C ASP A 460 -41.17 -20.49 -5.12
N VAL A 461 -41.40 -19.35 -4.47
CA VAL A 461 -41.01 -18.03 -5.00
C VAL A 461 -39.50 -18.01 -5.07
N SER A 462 -38.98 -17.67 -6.26
CA SER A 462 -37.55 -17.56 -6.51
C SER A 462 -37.22 -16.23 -7.15
N ASP A 463 -36.17 -15.62 -6.63
CA ASP A 463 -35.59 -14.35 -7.04
C ASP A 463 -34.07 -14.42 -6.90
N THR A 464 -33.40 -13.62 -7.71
CA THR A 464 -31.95 -13.45 -7.69
C THR A 464 -31.64 -12.00 -7.40
N GLU A 465 -30.78 -11.76 -6.42
CA GLU A 465 -30.29 -10.43 -6.07
C GLU A 465 -28.78 -10.49 -5.77
N ASP A 466 -28.08 -9.41 -6.13
CA ASP A 466 -26.68 -9.23 -5.84
C ASP A 466 -26.50 -8.56 -4.47
N PHE A 467 -25.74 -9.21 -3.58
CA PHE A 467 -25.50 -8.75 -2.20
C PHE A 467 -24.03 -8.65 -1.86
N THR A 468 -23.72 -7.80 -0.89
CA THR A 468 -22.43 -7.82 -0.21
C THR A 468 -22.50 -8.78 0.96
N MET A 469 -21.58 -9.74 1.01
CA MET A 469 -21.39 -10.69 2.10
C MET A 469 -20.13 -10.29 2.90
N VAL A 470 -20.33 -9.52 3.96
CA VAL A 470 -19.26 -8.94 4.78
C VAL A 470 -18.80 -9.95 5.84
N VAL A 471 -17.49 -10.18 5.97
CA VAL A 471 -16.91 -11.03 7.00
C VAL A 471 -17.21 -10.45 8.38
N ARG A 472 -17.74 -11.28 9.29
CA ARG A 472 -18.14 -10.85 10.64
C ARG A 472 -16.92 -10.37 11.44
N GLY A 473 -17.08 -9.21 12.09
CA GLY A 473 -16.02 -8.55 12.85
C GLY A 473 -15.53 -7.25 12.20
N ASN A 474 -15.81 -7.07 10.91
CA ASN A 474 -15.60 -5.80 10.23
C ASN A 474 -16.70 -4.77 10.57
N THR A 475 -16.32 -3.51 10.68
CA THR A 475 -17.26 -2.41 10.99
C THR A 475 -17.64 -1.68 9.72
N ILE A 476 -18.93 -1.66 9.40
CA ILE A 476 -19.47 -0.86 8.28
C ILE A 476 -19.72 0.56 8.82
N THR A 477 -18.95 1.55 8.36
CA THR A 477 -19.14 2.95 8.77
C THR A 477 -20.04 3.67 7.75
N PRO A 478 -21.25 4.14 8.12
CA PRO A 478 -22.13 4.82 7.18
C PRO A 478 -21.58 6.20 6.80
N LEU A 479 -21.71 6.55 5.52
CA LEU A 479 -21.39 7.89 5.05
C LEU A 479 -22.25 8.95 5.75
N LEU A 480 -21.62 10.01 6.23
CA LEU A 480 -22.26 11.17 6.87
C LEU A 480 -23.38 11.71 5.94
N GLY A 481 -24.62 11.69 6.42
CA GLY A 481 -25.80 12.14 5.67
C GLY A 481 -26.80 11.05 5.26
N LYS A 482 -26.45 9.76 5.34
CA LYS A 482 -27.40 8.64 5.16
C LYS A 482 -28.11 8.21 6.46
N CYS A 483 -27.73 8.76 7.61
CA CYS A 483 -28.48 8.64 8.86
C CYS A 483 -29.56 9.72 8.94
N ARG A 484 -30.78 9.46 8.42
CA ARG A 484 -31.95 10.25 8.85
C ARG A 484 -32.35 9.86 10.27
N GLU A 485 -32.74 10.86 11.05
CA GLU A 485 -33.17 10.82 12.45
C GLU A 485 -33.94 9.54 12.83
N CYS A 486 -33.43 8.82 13.83
CA CYS A 486 -34.19 7.79 14.53
C CYS A 486 -35.21 8.47 15.44
N GLY A 487 -36.49 8.32 15.13
CA GLY A 487 -37.54 8.43 16.13
C GLY A 487 -37.32 7.40 17.23
N THR A 488 -37.01 7.88 18.43
CA THR A 488 -37.05 7.19 19.74
C THR A 488 -36.30 5.87 19.95
N LEU A 489 -35.45 5.39 19.03
CA LEU A 489 -34.48 4.35 19.32
C LEU A 489 -33.06 4.85 19.02
N THR A 490 -32.48 5.44 20.06
CA THR A 490 -31.06 5.76 20.12
C THR A 490 -30.26 4.45 20.21
N LYS A 491 -29.51 4.11 19.15
CA LYS A 491 -28.15 3.54 19.21
C LYS A 491 -27.66 3.15 17.80
N CYS A 492 -27.09 4.12 17.10
CA CYS A 492 -25.94 3.85 16.23
C CYS A 492 -24.71 4.35 16.99
N THR A 493 -24.05 3.48 17.76
CA THR A 493 -22.68 3.68 18.23
C THR A 493 -22.07 2.32 18.56
N THR A 494 -20.90 2.10 17.94
CA THR A 494 -19.87 1.04 18.13
C THR A 494 -20.34 -0.40 17.96
#